data_AF-X1CMK0-F1
#
_entry.id   AF-X1CMK0-F1
#
_cell.length_a   1.000
_cell.length_b   1.000
_cell.length_c   1.000
_cell.angle_alpha   90.00
_cell.angle_beta   90.00
_cell.angle_gamma   90.00
#
_symmetry.space_group_name_H-M   'P 1'
#
loop_
_entity.id
_entity.type
_entity.pdbx_description
1 polymer ?
#
loop_
_entity_poly.entity_id
_entity_poly.type
_entity_poly.pdbx_seq_one_letter_code
_entity_poly.pdbx_strand_id
1 'polypeptide(L)'
;IKKEFTTDLFTIQAERLDAFERKKADKLFGGELTMAQSDVLDLLKEGKNLGVISKELDISRDVVRHKMSAMKKKGYRFIPEYTKTVNPKVIKYEVINNREKKIIERKE
;
A
#
# COMPACT_ATOMS: atom_id res chain seq x y z
N ILE A 1 -17.69 35.06 -36.85
CA ILE A 1 -16.77 34.19 -36.08
C ILE A 1 -17.64 33.20 -35.31
N LYS A 2 -17.75 31.95 -35.79
CA LYS A 2 -18.43 30.89 -35.04
C LYS A 2 -17.51 30.51 -33.88
N LYS A 3 -17.91 30.87 -32.66
CA LYS A 3 -17.21 30.49 -31.43
C LYS A 3 -17.57 29.05 -31.14
N GLU A 4 -16.66 28.12 -31.44
CA GLU A 4 -16.69 26.76 -30.90
C GLU A 4 -16.47 26.87 -29.39
N PHE A 5 -17.53 26.73 -28.60
CA PHE A 5 -17.51 27.05 -27.16
C PHE A 5 -17.99 25.91 -26.27
N THR A 6 -18.06 24.69 -26.79
CA THR A 6 -18.80 23.62 -26.11
C THR A 6 -17.96 22.39 -25.81
N THR A 7 -16.95 22.04 -26.61
CA THR A 7 -16.20 20.79 -26.37
C THR A 7 -15.35 20.84 -25.10
N ASP A 8 -14.64 21.94 -24.85
CA ASP A 8 -13.68 22.04 -23.74
C ASP A 8 -14.33 22.02 -22.35
N LEU A 9 -15.53 22.59 -22.20
CA LEU A 9 -16.18 22.69 -20.90
C LEU A 9 -16.73 21.34 -20.42
N PHE A 10 -17.21 20.50 -21.35
CA PHE A 10 -17.71 19.17 -21.05
C PHE A 10 -16.58 18.18 -20.78
N THR A 11 -15.46 18.25 -21.52
CA THR A 11 -14.26 17.44 -21.21
C THR A 11 -13.65 17.81 -19.87
N ILE A 12 -13.48 19.10 -19.58
CA ILE A 12 -12.96 19.56 -18.28
C ILE A 12 -13.87 19.10 -17.13
N GLN A 13 -15.20 19.14 -17.31
CA GLN A 13 -16.12 18.65 -16.29
C GLN A 13 -16.08 17.12 -16.13
N ALA A 14 -15.96 16.37 -17.22
CA ALA A 14 -15.81 14.92 -17.18
C ALA A 14 -14.50 14.51 -16.47
N GLU A 15 -13.38 15.16 -16.78
CA GLU A 15 -12.09 14.91 -16.10
C GLU A 15 -12.15 15.24 -14.60
N ARG A 16 -12.88 16.31 -14.22
CA ARG A 16 -13.09 16.67 -12.81
C ARG A 16 -13.98 15.65 -12.10
N LEU A 17 -15.00 15.13 -12.77
CA LEU A 17 -15.88 14.10 -12.23
C LEU A 17 -15.10 12.79 -12.02
N ASP A 18 -14.33 12.35 -13.01
CA ASP A 18 -13.45 11.18 -12.93
C ASP A 18 -12.43 11.32 -11.80
N ALA A 19 -11.80 12.48 -11.66
CA ALA A 19 -10.85 12.75 -10.57
C ALA A 19 -11.53 12.76 -9.19
N PHE A 20 -12.77 13.23 -9.10
CA PHE A 20 -13.56 13.23 -7.87
C PHE A 20 -13.97 11.81 -7.48
N GLU A 21 -14.44 11.00 -8.45
CA GLU A 21 -14.80 9.61 -8.23
C GLU A 21 -13.59 8.77 -7.83
N ARG A 22 -12.44 8.95 -8.48
CA ARG A 22 -11.17 8.32 -8.07
C ARG A 22 -10.76 8.71 -6.65
N LYS A 23 -10.82 10.00 -6.30
CA LYS A 23 -10.53 10.45 -4.93
C LYS A 23 -11.51 9.88 -3.92
N LYS A 24 -12.79 9.73 -4.27
CA LYS A 24 -13.82 9.14 -3.41
C LYS A 24 -13.60 7.64 -3.23
N ALA A 25 -13.24 6.93 -4.31
CA ALA A 25 -12.82 5.54 -4.28
C ALA A 25 -11.54 5.35 -3.46
N ASP A 26 -10.53 6.22 -3.59
CA ASP A 26 -9.32 6.20 -2.75
C ASP A 26 -9.63 6.53 -1.28
N LYS A 27 -10.66 7.33 -1.02
CA LYS A 27 -11.09 7.64 0.36
C LYS A 27 -11.88 6.49 0.99
N LEU A 28 -12.63 5.74 0.19
CA LEU A 28 -13.43 4.57 0.62
C LEU A 28 -12.59 3.29 0.68
N PHE A 29 -11.79 3.01 -0.36
CA PHE A 29 -11.00 1.79 -0.53
C PHE A 29 -9.49 2.00 -0.39
N GLY A 30 -8.97 3.22 -0.50
CA GLY A 30 -7.54 3.48 -0.28
C GLY A 30 -7.12 3.32 1.19
N GLY A 31 -8.10 3.11 2.08
CA GLY A 31 -7.88 2.61 3.43
C GLY A 31 -7.60 1.11 3.51
N GLU A 32 -8.21 0.31 2.63
CA GLU A 32 -8.22 -1.15 2.69
C GLU A 32 -7.06 -1.75 1.90
N LEU A 33 -6.50 -2.85 2.38
CA LEU A 33 -5.47 -3.59 1.66
C LEU A 33 -6.11 -4.32 0.48
N THR A 34 -5.41 -4.36 -0.67
CA THR A 34 -5.82 -5.29 -1.73
C THR A 34 -5.56 -6.73 -1.26
N MET A 35 -6.24 -7.73 -1.82
CA MET A 35 -5.98 -9.15 -1.47
C MET A 35 -4.48 -9.46 -1.55
N ALA A 36 -3.85 -9.07 -2.66
CA ALA A 36 -2.44 -9.31 -2.89
C ALA A 36 -1.50 -8.54 -1.93
N GLN A 37 -1.97 -7.47 -1.28
CA GLN A 37 -1.25 -6.79 -0.19
C GLN A 37 -1.50 -7.47 1.16
N SER A 38 -2.71 -8.00 1.39
CA SER A 38 -3.05 -8.80 2.57
C SER A 38 -2.20 -10.07 2.62
N ASP A 39 -2.11 -10.81 1.52
CA ASP A 39 -1.31 -12.05 1.46
C ASP A 39 0.17 -11.77 1.83
N VAL A 40 0.72 -10.68 1.32
CA VAL A 40 2.09 -10.26 1.67
C VAL A 40 2.18 -9.87 3.14
N LEU A 41 1.18 -9.16 3.68
CA LEU A 41 1.15 -8.74 5.08
C LEU A 41 1.09 -9.93 6.02
N ASP A 42 0.27 -10.93 5.71
CA ASP A 42 0.08 -12.12 6.54
C ASP A 42 1.37 -12.95 6.59
N LEU A 43 2.02 -13.16 5.44
CA LEU A 43 3.31 -13.84 5.39
C LEU A 43 4.43 -13.05 6.12
N LEU A 44 4.39 -11.72 6.08
CA LEU A 44 5.34 -10.90 6.86
C LEU A 44 5.10 -11.04 8.37
N LYS A 45 3.83 -11.13 8.81
CA LYS A 45 3.46 -11.36 10.22
C LYS A 45 3.86 -12.76 10.71
N GLU A 46 3.85 -13.76 9.83
CA GLU A 46 4.40 -15.10 10.11
C GLU A 46 5.94 -15.09 10.28
N GLY A 47 6.60 -13.96 10.02
CA GLY A 47 8.05 -13.82 10.14
C GLY A 47 8.82 -14.28 8.91
N LYS A 48 8.15 -14.49 7.76
CA LYS A 48 8.82 -14.85 6.50
C LYS A 48 9.56 -13.65 5.92
N ASN A 49 10.72 -13.90 5.31
CA ASN A 49 11.46 -12.86 4.59
C ASN A 49 10.94 -12.69 3.15
N LEU A 50 11.35 -11.59 2.51
CA LEU A 50 11.04 -11.27 1.12
C LEU A 50 11.33 -12.41 0.13
N GLY A 51 12.39 -13.19 0.37
CA GLY A 51 12.80 -14.27 -0.50
C GLY A 51 11.84 -15.46 -0.43
N VAL A 52 11.33 -15.78 0.77
CA VAL A 52 10.31 -16.82 0.98
C VAL A 52 8.98 -16.36 0.40
N ILE A 53 8.55 -15.14 0.71
CA ILE A 53 7.30 -14.55 0.21
C ILE A 53 7.27 -14.54 -1.32
N SER A 54 8.38 -14.16 -1.94
CA SER A 54 8.54 -14.13 -3.40
C SER A 54 8.32 -15.51 -4.02
N LYS A 55 8.78 -16.59 -3.37
CA LYS A 55 8.57 -17.96 -3.85
C LYS A 55 7.15 -18.45 -3.61
N GLU A 56 6.59 -18.16 -2.43
CA GLU A 56 5.28 -18.66 -2.02
C GLU A 56 4.13 -18.04 -2.80
N LEU A 57 4.27 -16.75 -3.17
CA LEU A 57 3.29 -16.03 -3.96
C LEU A 57 3.62 -16.01 -5.47
N ASP A 58 4.68 -16.71 -5.89
CA ASP A 58 5.19 -16.71 -7.28
C ASP A 58 5.31 -15.29 -7.91
N ILE A 59 5.91 -14.38 -7.16
CA ILE A 59 6.11 -12.98 -7.58
C ILE A 59 7.54 -12.54 -7.32
N SER A 60 8.02 -11.55 -8.07
CA SER A 60 9.37 -11.02 -7.85
C SER A 60 9.50 -10.28 -6.51
N ARG A 61 10.72 -10.28 -5.94
CA ARG A 61 11.02 -9.54 -4.70
C ARG A 61 10.73 -8.05 -4.82
N ASP A 62 10.86 -7.48 -6.01
CA ASP A 62 10.57 -6.07 -6.26
C ASP A 62 9.08 -5.77 -6.21
N VAL A 63 8.24 -6.68 -6.70
CA VAL A 63 6.78 -6.59 -6.53
C VAL A 63 6.41 -6.64 -5.05
N VAL A 64 7.03 -7.52 -4.26
CA VAL A 64 6.81 -7.57 -2.80
C VAL A 64 7.20 -6.23 -2.15
N ARG A 65 8.37 -5.67 -2.49
CA ARG A 65 8.80 -4.34 -2.00
C ARG A 65 7.84 -3.23 -2.40
N HIS A 66 7.34 -3.25 -3.64
CA HIS A 66 6.39 -2.27 -4.12
C HIS A 66 5.08 -2.32 -3.30
N LYS A 67 4.59 -3.52 -3.03
CA LYS A 67 3.42 -3.74 -2.16
C LYS A 67 3.68 -3.24 -0.74
N MET A 68 4.83 -3.54 -0.14
CA MET A 68 5.22 -2.98 1.16
C MET A 68 5.25 -1.45 1.16
N SER A 69 5.75 -0.83 0.09
CA SER A 69 5.75 0.63 -0.06
C SER A 69 4.33 1.21 -0.13
N ALA A 70 3.43 0.55 -0.87
CA ALA A 70 2.02 0.93 -0.90
C ALA A 70 1.36 0.80 0.48
N MET A 71 1.66 -0.27 1.23
CA MET A 71 1.17 -0.46 2.60
C MET A 71 1.70 0.60 3.57
N LYS A 72 2.93 1.10 3.38
CA LYS A 72 3.44 2.24 4.18
C LYS A 72 2.58 3.48 4.05
N LYS A 73 2.09 3.78 2.83
CA LYS A 73 1.14 4.89 2.61
C LYS A 73 -0.21 4.68 3.30
N LYS A 74 -0.57 3.42 3.59
CA LYS A 74 -1.78 3.02 4.32
C LYS A 74 -1.61 2.98 5.85
N GLY A 75 -0.42 3.30 6.36
CA GLY A 75 -0.14 3.40 7.80
C GLY A 75 0.61 2.20 8.41
N TYR A 76 1.07 1.26 7.58
CA TYR A 76 1.91 0.16 8.04
C TYR A 76 3.39 0.56 8.12
N ARG A 77 4.11 0.05 9.10
CA ARG A 77 5.57 0.18 9.23
C ARG A 77 6.18 -1.21 9.26
N PHE A 78 7.29 -1.36 8.55
CA PHE A 78 8.03 -2.62 8.45
C PHE A 78 9.44 -2.37 8.94
N ILE A 79 9.84 -3.00 10.04
CA ILE A 79 11.18 -2.87 10.63
C ILE A 79 11.96 -4.15 10.31
N PRO A 80 13.01 -4.09 9.47
CA PRO A 80 13.81 -5.26 9.15
C PRO A 80 14.65 -5.70 10.35
N GLU A 81 14.64 -7.00 10.63
CA GLU A 81 15.58 -7.63 11.56
C GLU A 81 16.72 -8.28 10.77
N TYR A 82 17.96 -8.03 11.18
CA TYR A 82 19.15 -8.46 10.45
C TYR A 82 19.92 -9.57 11.19
N THR A 83 20.61 -10.42 10.43
CA THR A 83 21.61 -11.34 10.99
C THR A 83 22.77 -10.57 11.62
N LYS A 84 23.25 -11.03 12.78
CA LYS A 84 24.44 -10.51 13.46
C LYS A 84 25.73 -11.05 12.83
N THR A 85 25.90 -10.83 11.52
CA THR A 85 27.02 -11.33 10.73
C THR A 85 27.71 -10.19 10.00
N VAL A 86 28.96 -10.39 9.56
CA VAL A 86 29.76 -9.40 8.81
C VAL A 86 29.01 -8.87 7.57
N ASN A 87 28.22 -9.73 6.92
CA ASN A 87 27.26 -9.34 5.90
C ASN A 87 25.83 -9.54 6.41
N PRO A 88 25.16 -8.49 6.93
CA PRO A 88 23.83 -8.62 7.51
C PRO A 88 22.77 -8.89 6.44
N LYS A 89 21.97 -9.94 6.64
CA LYS A 89 20.83 -10.28 5.80
C LYS A 89 19.54 -10.10 6.58
N VAL A 90 18.49 -9.64 5.91
CA VAL A 90 17.16 -9.51 6.54
C VAL A 90 16.58 -10.89 6.79
N ILE A 91 16.30 -11.20 8.05
CA ILE A 91 15.73 -12.47 8.51
C ILE A 91 14.21 -12.40 8.48
N LYS A 92 13.64 -11.31 9.01
CA LYS A 92 12.19 -11.08 9.11
C LYS A 92 11.90 -9.59 9.19
N TYR A 93 10.62 -9.23 9.16
CA TYR A 93 10.15 -7.88 9.37
C TYR A 93 9.19 -7.85 10.55
N GLU A 94 9.40 -6.94 11.49
CA GLU A 94 8.36 -6.56 12.44
C GLU A 94 7.36 -5.65 11.72
N VAL A 95 6.08 -5.99 11.82
CA VAL A 95 4.97 -5.27 11.17
C VAL A 95 4.20 -4.48 12.23
N ILE A 96 4.14 -3.17 12.06
CA ILE A 96 3.39 -2.27 12.97
C ILE A 96 2.28 -1.58 12.17
N ASN A 97 1.04 -1.63 12.66
CA ASN A 97 -0.08 -0.89 12.08
C ASN A 97 -0.35 0.38 12.91
N ASN A 98 0.04 1.55 12.39
CA ASN A 98 -0.14 2.82 13.10
C ASN A 98 -1.60 3.29 13.15
N ARG A 99 -2.50 2.73 12.31
CA ARG A 99 -3.93 3.04 12.39
C ARG A 99 -4.61 2.38 13.57
N GLU A 100 -4.20 1.18 13.94
CA GLU A 100 -4.76 0.46 15.10
C GLU A 100 -4.36 1.14 16.41
N LYS A 101 -3.12 1.64 16.54
CA LYS A 101 -2.68 2.40 17.73
C LYS A 101 -3.55 3.62 18.02
N LYS A 102 -3.95 4.36 16.98
CA LYS A 102 -4.72 5.60 17.12
C LYS A 102 -6.16 5.39 17.59
N ILE A 103 -6.70 4.18 17.46
CA ILE A 103 -8.05 3.83 17.93
C ILE A 103 -8.03 3.51 19.43
N ILE A 104 -6.91 2.97 19.93
CA ILE A 104 -6.76 2.60 21.35
C ILE A 104 -6.54 3.85 22.20
N GLU A 105 -5.67 4.77 21.78
CA GLU A 105 -5.37 6.03 22.52
C GLU A 105 -6.55 7.01 22.62
N ARG A 106 -7.65 6.79 21.90
CA ARG A 106 -8.87 7.62 22.01
C ARG A 106 -9.92 7.04 22.97
N LYS A 107 -9.66 5.86 23.54
CA LYS A 107 -10.56 5.16 24.46
C LYS A 107 -10.09 5.17 25.92
N GLU A 108 -8.92 5.75 26.18
CA GLU A 108 -8.42 6.09 27.53
C GLU A 108 -8.64 7.58 27.79
#